data_AF-A0A6P0LNJ0-F1
#
_entry.id   AF-A0A6P0LNJ0-F1
#
_cell.length_a   1.000
_cell.length_b   1.000
_cell.length_c   1.000
_cell.angle_alpha   90.00
_cell.angle_beta   90.00
_cell.angle_gamma   90.00
#
_symmetry.space_group_name_H-M   'P 1'
#
loop_
_entity.id
_entity.type
_entity.pdbx_description
1 polymer ?
#
loop_
_entity_poly.entity_id
_entity_poly.type
_entity_poly.pdbx_seq_one_letter_code
_entity_poly.pdbx_strand_id
1 'polypeptide(L)'
;MIEFEKIINLTVDKLLNYLQENKNTDTKVIDYKSPQTLKEKLDLSLPENGVPLADLIPIIESYLDHSVRTSSHKFFNQLWGGFEITGLLAEMVTSTANTSMYTYEVAPVATLIEIKLIEALKDLIGFPQGEGLMVTGGSNANLIAMLCARHKLLPEAKNKGLGNHQLVAFISDQAHYSFFKAANLLGMGIDNVVKVKSD
;
A
#
# COMPACT_ATOMS: atom_id res chain seq x y z
N MET A 1 8.69 -30.19 -7.89
CA MET A 1 8.07 -29.98 -6.56
C MET A 1 9.09 -30.00 -5.44
N ILE A 2 9.94 -31.04 -5.29
CA ILE A 2 10.95 -31.11 -4.21
C ILE A 2 11.91 -29.90 -4.22
N GLU A 3 12.40 -29.49 -5.40
CA GLU A 3 13.28 -28.32 -5.52
C GLU A 3 12.57 -27.01 -5.15
N PHE A 4 11.33 -26.84 -5.58
CA PHE A 4 10.51 -25.68 -5.27
C PHE A 4 10.22 -25.56 -3.76
N GLU A 5 9.85 -26.66 -3.12
CA GLU A 5 9.64 -26.72 -1.67
C GLU A 5 10.92 -26.38 -0.90
N LYS A 6 12.07 -26.91 -1.34
CA LYS A 6 13.37 -26.59 -0.77
C LYS A 6 13.66 -25.08 -0.84
N ILE A 7 13.39 -24.44 -1.98
CA ILE A 7 13.62 -23.00 -2.15
C ILE A 7 12.68 -22.17 -1.29
N ILE A 8 11.41 -22.58 -1.15
CA ILE A 8 10.47 -21.93 -0.22
C ILE A 8 11.00 -22.00 1.21
N ASN A 9 11.38 -23.18 1.68
CA ASN A 9 11.86 -23.35 3.06
C ASN A 9 13.13 -22.51 3.32
N LEU A 10 14.08 -22.53 2.39
CA LEU A 10 15.28 -21.68 2.47
C LEU A 10 14.92 -20.19 2.49
N THR A 11 13.94 -19.77 1.69
CA THR A 11 13.47 -18.38 1.69
C THR A 11 12.86 -18.00 3.03
N VAL A 12 11.99 -18.85 3.59
CA VAL A 12 11.39 -18.63 4.91
C VAL A 12 12.45 -18.52 6.00
N ASP A 13 13.44 -19.41 6.01
CA ASP A 13 14.55 -19.35 6.98
C ASP A 13 15.31 -18.03 6.89
N LYS A 14 15.58 -17.53 5.67
CA LYS A 14 16.25 -16.24 5.45
C LYS A 14 15.40 -15.06 5.94
N LEU A 15 14.09 -15.07 5.66
CA LEU A 15 13.18 -14.04 6.14
C LEU A 15 13.10 -14.02 7.67
N LEU A 16 13.03 -15.20 8.31
CA LEU A 16 13.01 -15.29 9.77
C LEU A 16 14.32 -14.78 10.39
N ASN A 17 15.47 -15.15 9.83
CA ASN A 17 16.76 -14.64 10.28
C ASN A 17 16.85 -13.11 10.14
N TYR A 18 16.43 -12.55 9.00
CA TYR A 18 16.37 -11.10 8.78
C TYR A 18 15.51 -10.38 9.84
N LEU A 19 14.35 -10.94 10.17
CA LEU A 19 13.47 -10.40 11.21
C LEU A 19 14.07 -10.50 12.61
N GLN A 20 14.82 -11.55 12.91
CA GLN A 20 15.55 -11.68 14.17
C GLN A 20 16.67 -10.65 14.28
N GLU A 21 17.46 -10.47 13.21
CA GLU A 21 18.50 -9.45 13.15
C GLU A 21 17.96 -8.02 13.36
N ASN A 22 16.76 -7.72 12.87
CA ASN A 22 16.13 -6.40 13.03
C ASN A 22 15.83 -6.05 14.49
N LYS A 23 15.76 -7.05 15.37
CA LYS A 23 15.57 -6.88 16.82
C LYS A 23 16.88 -6.56 17.55
N ASN A 24 18.04 -6.85 16.94
CA ASN A 24 19.34 -6.61 17.56
C ASN A 24 19.69 -5.12 17.53
N THR A 25 20.20 -4.62 18.66
CA THR A 25 20.58 -3.21 18.82
C THR A 25 21.74 -2.80 17.93
N ASP A 26 22.64 -3.73 17.61
CA ASP A 26 23.85 -3.47 16.82
C ASP A 26 23.58 -3.45 15.30
N THR A 27 22.47 -4.04 14.85
CA THR A 27 22.08 -4.06 13.43
C THR A 27 21.69 -2.65 12.99
N LYS A 28 22.32 -2.12 11.93
CA LYS A 28 21.96 -0.82 11.36
C LYS A 28 20.54 -0.84 10.79
N VAL A 29 19.80 0.27 10.88
CA VAL A 29 18.48 0.41 10.20
C VAL A 29 18.64 0.33 8.68
N ILE A 30 19.75 0.83 8.16
CA ILE A 30 20.15 0.74 6.76
C ILE A 30 21.67 0.83 6.69
N ASP A 31 22.32 -0.03 5.89
CA ASP A 31 23.70 0.21 5.46
C ASP A 31 23.68 1.03 4.16
N TYR A 32 23.47 2.33 4.29
CA TYR A 32 23.23 3.21 3.15
C TYR A 32 24.33 3.12 2.09
N LYS A 33 23.90 2.98 0.83
CA LYS A 33 24.72 3.12 -0.37
C LYS A 33 24.03 4.11 -1.30
N SER A 34 24.81 4.87 -2.06
CA SER A 34 24.25 5.77 -3.07
C SER A 34 23.54 4.96 -4.17
N PRO A 35 22.56 5.55 -4.89
CA PRO A 35 21.92 4.89 -6.02
C PRO A 35 22.92 4.41 -7.09
N GLN A 36 23.98 5.19 -7.33
CA GLN A 36 25.04 4.82 -8.27
C GLN A 36 25.79 3.57 -7.79
N THR A 37 26.16 3.53 -6.51
CA THR A 37 26.84 2.38 -5.91
C THR A 37 25.97 1.12 -5.94
N LEU A 38 24.66 1.23 -5.71
CA LEU A 38 23.77 0.06 -5.80
C LEU A 38 23.60 -0.43 -7.25
N LYS A 39 23.52 0.47 -8.23
CA LYS A 39 23.46 0.09 -9.65
C LYS A 39 24.71 -0.67 -10.11
N GLU A 40 25.88 -0.33 -9.56
CA GLU A 40 27.14 -1.03 -9.87
C GLU A 40 27.27 -2.38 -9.15
N LYS A 41 26.57 -2.55 -8.02
CA LYS A 41 26.64 -3.77 -7.19
C LYS A 41 25.56 -4.79 -7.52
N LEU A 42 24.36 -4.33 -7.86
CA LEU A 42 23.21 -5.17 -8.14
C LEU A 42 23.18 -5.51 -9.63
N ASP A 43 23.28 -6.80 -9.95
CA ASP A 43 22.95 -7.26 -11.29
C ASP A 43 21.43 -7.22 -11.46
N LEU A 44 20.95 -6.20 -12.16
CA LEU A 44 19.55 -6.01 -12.52
C LEU A 44 19.29 -6.37 -13.99
N SER A 45 20.21 -7.10 -14.63
CA SER A 45 20.03 -7.55 -16.01
C SER A 45 18.86 -8.53 -16.11
N LEU A 46 18.15 -8.46 -17.25
CA LEU A 46 17.06 -9.38 -17.57
C LEU A 46 17.56 -10.33 -18.66
N PRO A 47 18.04 -11.54 -18.30
CA PRO A 47 18.55 -12.48 -19.28
C PRO A 47 17.43 -12.96 -20.22
N GLU A 48 17.77 -13.27 -21.47
CA GLU A 48 16.81 -13.82 -22.45
C GLU A 48 16.24 -15.18 -22.02
N ASN A 49 17.03 -15.95 -21.26
CA ASN A 49 16.64 -17.25 -20.73
C ASN A 49 16.46 -17.17 -19.21
N GLY A 50 15.57 -18.00 -18.67
CA GLY A 50 15.39 -18.14 -17.23
C GLY A 50 16.66 -18.65 -16.52
N VAL A 51 16.75 -18.35 -15.23
CA VAL A 51 17.82 -18.84 -14.35
C VAL A 51 17.32 -20.03 -13.51
N PRO A 52 18.22 -20.93 -13.06
CA PRO A 52 17.89 -21.94 -12.06
C PRO A 52 17.20 -21.35 -10.81
N LEU A 53 16.24 -22.09 -10.23
CA LEU A 53 15.56 -21.65 -9.00
C LEU A 53 16.51 -21.43 -7.83
N ALA A 54 17.62 -22.18 -7.79
CA ALA A 54 18.67 -22.02 -6.78
C ALA A 54 19.29 -20.61 -6.76
N ASP A 55 19.30 -19.93 -7.91
CA ASP A 55 19.90 -18.60 -8.05
C ASP A 55 19.01 -17.49 -7.47
N LEU A 56 17.76 -17.81 -7.09
CA LEU A 56 16.88 -16.88 -6.39
C LEU A 56 17.36 -16.55 -4.97
N ILE A 57 18.03 -17.49 -4.29
CA ILE A 57 18.45 -17.29 -2.89
C ILE A 57 19.48 -16.15 -2.77
N PRO A 58 20.57 -16.11 -3.55
CA PRO A 58 21.50 -14.97 -3.54
C PRO A 58 20.83 -13.63 -3.90
N ILE A 59 19.83 -13.65 -4.79
CA ILE A 59 19.07 -12.45 -5.17
C ILE A 59 18.24 -11.93 -3.98
N ILE A 60 17.56 -12.83 -3.27
CA ILE A 60 16.78 -12.50 -2.06
C ILE A 60 17.70 -11.95 -0.96
N GLU A 61 18.85 -12.59 -0.71
CA GLU A 61 19.83 -12.11 0.26
C GLU A 61 20.33 -10.70 -0.08
N SER A 62 20.75 -10.50 -1.33
CA SER A 62 21.20 -9.18 -1.83
C SER A 62 20.13 -8.10 -1.69
N TYR A 63 18.86 -8.44 -1.96
CA TYR A 63 17.73 -7.52 -1.75
C TYR A 63 17.56 -7.15 -0.27
N LEU A 64 17.61 -8.13 0.64
CA LEU A 64 17.46 -7.90 2.08
C LEU A 64 18.64 -7.12 2.68
N ASP A 65 19.87 -7.40 2.26
CA ASP A 65 21.09 -6.73 2.72
C ASP A 65 21.10 -5.21 2.43
N HIS A 66 20.42 -4.82 1.35
CA HIS A 66 20.32 -3.43 0.91
C HIS A 66 18.96 -2.79 1.20
N SER A 67 18.04 -3.54 1.83
CA SER A 67 16.74 -3.03 2.23
C SER A 67 16.81 -2.20 3.52
N VAL A 68 15.90 -1.24 3.64
CA VAL A 68 15.68 -0.56 4.93
C VAL A 68 15.00 -1.53 5.88
N ARG A 69 15.57 -1.71 7.07
CA ARG A 69 15.03 -2.55 8.15
C ARG A 69 13.92 -1.81 8.88
N THR A 70 12.77 -1.67 8.24
CA THR A 70 11.60 -0.91 8.74
C THR A 70 10.97 -1.51 9.99
N SER A 71 11.26 -2.79 10.28
CA SER A 71 10.87 -3.43 11.53
C SER A 71 11.84 -3.23 12.69
N SER A 72 12.95 -2.52 12.47
CA SER A 72 13.87 -2.15 13.53
C SER A 72 13.19 -1.19 14.52
N HIS A 73 13.43 -1.39 15.82
CA HIS A 73 12.98 -0.48 16.87
C HIS A 73 13.61 0.94 16.79
N LYS A 74 14.57 1.15 15.87
CA LYS A 74 15.22 2.43 15.57
C LYS A 74 14.61 3.15 14.36
N PHE A 75 13.61 2.57 13.70
CA PHE A 75 13.00 3.13 12.50
C PHE A 75 11.81 4.03 12.87
N PHE A 76 11.96 5.35 12.65
CA PHE A 76 10.94 6.37 12.92
C PHE A 76 10.71 7.31 11.73
N ASN A 77 11.07 6.87 10.52
CA ASN A 77 11.13 7.75 9.35
C ASN A 77 9.77 7.95 8.67
N GLN A 78 8.82 7.04 8.86
CA GLN A 78 7.53 7.04 8.18
C GLN A 78 6.39 6.97 9.19
N LEU A 79 5.16 7.22 8.75
CA LEU A 79 3.93 7.07 9.56
C LEU A 79 3.54 5.60 9.77
N TRP A 80 4.46 4.68 9.53
CA TRP A 80 4.36 3.24 9.74
C TRP A 80 5.75 2.71 10.06
N GLY A 81 5.80 1.55 10.71
CA GLY A 81 7.03 0.87 11.10
C GLY A 81 6.71 -0.35 11.95
N GLY A 82 7.72 -1.15 12.26
CA GLY A 82 7.54 -2.41 12.97
C GLY A 82 7.20 -3.56 12.03
N PHE A 83 6.76 -4.68 12.61
CA PHE A 83 6.43 -5.90 11.87
C PHE A 83 5.39 -6.70 12.64
N GLU A 84 4.37 -7.19 11.95
CA GLU A 84 3.37 -8.09 12.51
C GLU A 84 3.38 -9.45 11.79
N ILE A 85 3.56 -10.54 12.55
CA ILE A 85 3.59 -11.91 12.04
C ILE A 85 2.24 -12.35 11.48
N THR A 86 1.10 -11.96 12.09
CA THR A 86 -0.21 -12.31 11.50
C THR A 86 -0.43 -11.59 10.18
N GLY A 87 0.09 -10.37 10.03
CA GLY A 87 0.12 -9.64 8.76
C GLY A 87 0.91 -10.36 7.68
N LEU A 88 2.14 -10.81 7.99
CA LEU A 88 2.94 -11.61 7.05
C LEU A 88 2.23 -12.90 6.64
N LEU A 89 1.66 -13.64 7.60
CA LEU A 89 0.96 -14.89 7.30
C LEU A 89 -0.27 -14.64 6.42
N ALA A 90 -1.01 -13.56 6.68
CA ALA A 90 -2.12 -13.15 5.82
C ALA A 90 -1.63 -12.80 4.41
N GLU A 91 -0.54 -12.04 4.26
CA GLU A 91 0.05 -11.73 2.95
C GLU A 91 0.50 -12.98 2.17
N MET A 92 1.07 -13.98 2.86
CA MET A 92 1.43 -15.26 2.26
C MET A 92 0.20 -16.01 1.74
N VAL A 93 -0.87 -16.06 2.53
CA VAL A 93 -2.15 -16.67 2.13
C VAL A 93 -2.76 -15.92 0.94
N THR A 94 -2.82 -14.59 1.00
CA THR A 94 -3.36 -13.76 -0.09
C THR A 94 -2.56 -13.93 -1.38
N SER A 95 -1.23 -13.93 -1.29
CA SER A 95 -0.34 -14.10 -2.46
C SER A 95 -0.46 -15.50 -3.06
N THR A 96 -0.65 -16.53 -2.22
CA THR A 96 -0.85 -17.91 -2.68
C THR A 96 -2.22 -18.10 -3.34
N ALA A 97 -3.27 -17.48 -2.78
CA ALA A 97 -4.62 -17.52 -3.34
C ALA A 97 -4.73 -16.75 -4.67
N ASN A 98 -3.93 -15.68 -4.83
CA ASN A 98 -3.77 -14.90 -6.06
C ASN A 98 -5.10 -14.58 -6.78
N THR A 99 -6.11 -14.18 -6.00
CA THR A 99 -7.43 -13.80 -6.52
C THR A 99 -7.60 -12.28 -6.59
N SER A 100 -8.64 -11.83 -7.28
CA SER A 100 -8.96 -10.42 -7.44
C SER A 100 -10.33 -10.07 -6.82
N MET A 101 -10.39 -8.92 -6.16
CA MET A 101 -11.59 -8.40 -5.47
C MET A 101 -12.59 -7.71 -6.43
N TYR A 102 -13.00 -8.37 -7.52
CA TYR A 102 -14.00 -7.80 -8.45
C TYR A 102 -15.39 -8.42 -8.34
N THR A 103 -15.51 -9.73 -8.11
CA THR A 103 -16.81 -10.41 -7.89
C THR A 103 -16.70 -11.44 -6.79
N TYR A 104 -17.85 -11.74 -6.17
CA TYR A 104 -17.98 -12.81 -5.19
C TYR A 104 -17.57 -14.18 -5.75
N GLU A 105 -17.83 -14.46 -7.02
CA GLU A 105 -17.53 -15.75 -7.66
C GLU A 105 -16.04 -16.12 -7.58
N VAL A 106 -15.15 -15.13 -7.72
CA VAL A 106 -13.69 -15.37 -7.71
C VAL A 106 -13.04 -15.13 -6.36
N ALA A 107 -13.67 -14.35 -5.48
CA ALA A 107 -13.11 -13.97 -4.18
C ALA A 107 -14.11 -14.10 -3.01
N PRO A 108 -14.87 -15.21 -2.89
CA PRO A 108 -16.03 -15.28 -2.00
C PRO A 108 -15.68 -15.01 -0.53
N VAL A 109 -14.60 -15.62 -0.04
CA VAL A 109 -14.14 -15.46 1.34
C VAL A 109 -13.62 -14.03 1.58
N ALA A 110 -12.81 -13.50 0.67
CA ALA A 110 -12.23 -12.17 0.82
C ALA A 110 -13.31 -11.06 0.73
N THR A 111 -14.32 -11.23 -0.12
CA THR A 111 -15.50 -10.33 -0.17
C THR A 111 -16.23 -10.28 1.17
N LEU A 112 -16.48 -11.43 1.81
CA LEU A 112 -17.14 -11.46 3.12
C LEU A 112 -16.27 -10.84 4.23
N ILE A 113 -14.96 -11.05 4.18
CA ILE A 113 -14.01 -10.41 5.11
C ILE A 113 -14.05 -8.89 4.96
N GLU A 114 -14.00 -8.37 3.72
CA GLU A 114 -14.04 -6.92 3.49
C GLU A 114 -15.35 -6.32 4.00
N ILE A 115 -16.50 -6.92 3.69
CA ILE A 115 -17.81 -6.50 4.22
C ILE A 115 -17.76 -6.43 5.75
N LYS A 116 -17.22 -7.47 6.40
CA LYS A 116 -17.16 -7.51 7.86
C LYS A 116 -16.24 -6.45 8.46
N LEU A 117 -15.11 -6.16 7.81
CA LEU A 117 -14.19 -5.11 8.24
C LEU A 117 -14.81 -3.73 8.08
N ILE A 118 -15.53 -3.48 6.98
CA ILE A 118 -16.24 -2.21 6.77
C ILE A 118 -17.35 -2.02 7.83
N GLU A 119 -18.11 -3.07 8.17
CA GLU A 119 -19.06 -3.03 9.29
C GLU A 119 -18.38 -2.67 10.61
N ALA A 120 -17.27 -3.34 10.95
CA ALA A 120 -16.55 -3.06 12.19
C ALA A 120 -16.00 -1.63 12.25
N LEU A 121 -15.49 -1.09 11.13
CA LEU A 121 -15.04 0.29 11.04
C LEU A 121 -16.19 1.29 11.20
N LYS A 122 -17.36 1.00 10.60
CA LYS A 122 -18.56 1.83 10.78
C LYS A 122 -19.00 1.87 12.23
N ASP A 123 -19.02 0.72 12.90
CA ASP A 123 -19.38 0.61 14.31
C ASP A 123 -18.40 1.41 15.20
N LEU A 124 -17.09 1.31 14.92
CA LEU A 124 -16.06 2.06 15.63
C LEU A 124 -16.22 3.58 15.48
N ILE A 125 -16.61 4.05 14.30
CA ILE A 125 -16.87 5.48 14.03
C ILE A 125 -18.20 5.94 14.65
N GLY A 126 -19.15 5.02 14.86
CA GLY A 126 -20.48 5.30 15.37
C GLY A 126 -21.52 5.63 14.29
N PHE A 127 -21.33 5.14 13.06
CA PHE A 127 -22.27 5.36 11.97
C PHE A 127 -23.41 4.31 11.98
N PRO A 128 -24.69 4.71 12.06
CA PRO A 128 -25.81 3.77 12.09
C PRO A 128 -26.02 3.06 10.75
N GLN A 129 -25.62 3.70 9.66
CA GLN A 129 -25.68 3.19 8.30
C GLN A 129 -24.45 3.69 7.53
N GLY A 130 -24.04 2.96 6.50
CA GLY A 130 -22.90 3.35 5.67
C GLY A 130 -22.43 2.23 4.78
N GLU A 131 -21.68 2.60 3.76
CA GLU A 131 -21.00 1.72 2.82
C GLU A 131 -19.52 2.14 2.76
N GLY A 132 -18.68 1.23 2.30
CA GLY A 132 -17.26 1.46 2.16
C GLY A 132 -16.61 0.36 1.34
N LEU A 133 -15.36 0.60 0.97
CA LEU A 133 -14.49 -0.36 0.29
C LEU A 133 -13.06 -0.13 0.76
N MET A 134 -12.22 -1.17 0.74
CA MET A 134 -10.79 -0.97 0.87
C MET A 134 -10.24 -0.39 -0.43
N VAL A 135 -9.27 0.51 -0.32
CA VAL A 135 -8.63 1.17 -1.46
C VAL A 135 -7.12 1.14 -1.33
N THR A 136 -6.43 1.32 -2.44
CA THR A 136 -4.96 1.34 -2.52
C THR A 136 -4.39 2.66 -1.96
N GLY A 137 -4.45 2.81 -0.64
CA GLY A 137 -3.88 3.92 0.11
C GLY A 137 -4.84 5.08 0.36
N GLY A 138 -4.58 5.83 1.44
CA GLY A 138 -5.45 6.93 1.89
C GLY A 138 -5.60 8.09 0.90
N SER A 139 -4.64 8.27 -0.02
CA SER A 139 -4.79 9.25 -1.11
C SER A 139 -5.95 8.91 -2.04
N ASN A 140 -6.13 7.62 -2.37
CA ASN A 140 -7.27 7.15 -3.16
C ASN A 140 -8.57 7.19 -2.35
N ALA A 141 -8.51 6.97 -1.03
CA ALA A 141 -9.67 7.16 -0.17
C ALA A 141 -10.20 8.60 -0.24
N ASN A 142 -9.32 9.60 -0.16
CA ASN A 142 -9.70 11.01 -0.30
C ASN A 142 -10.26 11.32 -1.70
N LEU A 143 -9.68 10.74 -2.75
CA LEU A 143 -10.19 10.87 -4.12
C LEU A 143 -11.62 10.33 -4.24
N ILE A 144 -11.86 9.11 -3.75
CA ILE A 144 -13.18 8.48 -3.79
C ILE A 144 -14.18 9.26 -2.92
N ALA A 145 -13.77 9.75 -1.75
CA ALA A 145 -14.61 10.61 -0.91
C ALA A 145 -15.05 11.88 -1.65
N MET A 146 -14.12 12.58 -2.30
CA MET A 146 -14.44 13.76 -3.12
C MET A 146 -15.29 13.41 -4.34
N LEU A 147 -15.06 12.25 -4.98
CA LEU A 147 -15.88 11.76 -6.08
C LEU A 147 -17.32 11.49 -5.63
N CYS A 148 -17.52 10.85 -4.49
CA CYS A 148 -18.83 10.60 -3.89
C CYS A 148 -19.56 11.91 -3.57
N ALA A 149 -18.86 12.87 -2.95
CA ALA A 149 -19.42 14.20 -2.66
C ALA A 149 -19.83 14.94 -3.95
N ARG A 150 -18.97 14.92 -4.98
CA ARG A 150 -19.26 15.48 -6.30
C ARG A 150 -20.47 14.80 -6.93
N HIS A 151 -20.53 13.47 -6.92
CA HIS A 151 -21.64 12.73 -7.52
C HIS A 151 -22.96 12.95 -6.78
N LYS A 152 -22.90 13.12 -5.46
CA LYS A 152 -24.08 13.45 -4.65
C LYS A 152 -24.63 14.84 -4.97
N LEU A 153 -23.74 15.83 -5.18
CA LEU A 153 -24.11 17.22 -5.46
C LEU A 153 -24.48 17.46 -6.93
N LEU A 154 -23.76 16.81 -7.86
CA LEU A 154 -23.84 17.01 -9.31
C LEU A 154 -23.83 15.65 -10.03
N PRO A 155 -24.89 14.82 -9.91
CA PRO A 155 -24.92 13.46 -10.43
C PRO A 155 -24.74 13.39 -11.96
N GLU A 156 -25.22 14.40 -12.69
CA GLU A 156 -25.07 14.53 -14.14
C GLU A 156 -23.62 14.65 -14.58
N ALA A 157 -22.70 15.06 -13.69
CA ALA A 157 -21.28 15.16 -14.00
C ALA A 157 -20.64 13.81 -14.34
N LYS A 158 -21.30 12.70 -13.98
CA LYS A 158 -20.93 11.35 -14.42
C LYS A 158 -21.00 11.21 -15.94
N ASN A 159 -22.02 11.80 -16.57
CA ASN A 159 -22.29 11.64 -18.00
C ASN A 159 -21.91 12.88 -18.83
N LYS A 160 -22.02 14.07 -18.24
CA LYS A 160 -21.89 15.37 -18.95
C LYS A 160 -20.62 16.14 -18.58
N GLY A 161 -19.81 15.63 -17.65
CA GLY A 161 -18.71 16.40 -17.06
C GLY A 161 -19.21 17.58 -16.21
N LEU A 162 -18.31 18.46 -15.78
CA LEU A 162 -18.64 19.58 -14.88
C LEU A 162 -19.42 20.72 -15.57
N GLY A 163 -19.39 20.83 -16.90
CA GLY A 163 -20.00 21.95 -17.61
C GLY A 163 -19.48 23.30 -17.10
N ASN A 164 -20.40 24.19 -16.74
CA ASN A 164 -20.08 25.52 -16.19
C ASN A 164 -20.05 25.55 -14.65
N HIS A 165 -20.15 24.40 -13.97
CA HIS A 165 -20.12 24.35 -12.52
C HIS A 165 -18.70 24.52 -11.99
N GLN A 166 -18.51 25.48 -11.09
CA GLN A 166 -17.29 25.62 -10.30
C GLN A 166 -17.50 25.02 -8.91
N LEU A 167 -16.91 23.84 -8.67
CA LEU A 167 -16.99 23.15 -7.39
C LEU A 167 -15.79 23.55 -6.53
N VAL A 168 -16.04 23.91 -5.27
CA VAL A 168 -15.01 24.33 -4.31
C VAL A 168 -14.98 23.36 -3.13
N ALA A 169 -13.77 22.95 -2.74
CA ALA A 169 -13.54 22.12 -1.55
C ALA A 169 -12.74 22.92 -0.50
N PHE A 170 -13.06 22.71 0.77
CA PHE A 170 -12.36 23.34 1.89
C PHE A 170 -11.60 22.27 2.68
N ILE A 171 -10.31 22.53 2.95
CA ILE A 171 -9.45 21.64 3.74
C ILE A 171 -8.61 22.47 4.70
N SER A 172 -8.07 21.89 5.77
CA SER A 172 -7.07 22.57 6.60
C SER A 172 -5.80 22.88 5.78
N ASP A 173 -5.11 23.97 6.09
CA ASP A 173 -3.79 24.28 5.54
C ASP A 173 -2.70 23.26 5.88
N GLN A 174 -2.92 22.42 6.91
CA GLN A 174 -2.10 21.26 7.30
C GLN A 174 -2.60 19.93 6.71
N ALA A 175 -3.67 19.93 5.91
CA ALA A 175 -4.22 18.70 5.35
C ALA A 175 -3.27 18.04 4.34
N HIS A 176 -3.39 16.71 4.21
CA HIS A 176 -2.58 15.94 3.27
C HIS A 176 -2.75 16.43 1.82
N TYR A 177 -1.65 16.52 1.08
CA TYR A 177 -1.64 17.07 -0.29
C TYR A 177 -2.54 16.31 -1.30
N SER A 178 -3.03 15.11 -0.96
CA SER A 178 -3.85 14.29 -1.84
C SER A 178 -5.17 14.95 -2.25
N PHE A 179 -5.70 15.89 -1.46
CA PHE A 179 -6.89 16.65 -1.84
C PHE A 179 -6.68 17.50 -3.11
N PHE A 180 -5.49 18.10 -3.28
CA PHE A 180 -5.15 18.82 -4.51
C PHE A 180 -5.03 17.87 -5.70
N LYS A 181 -4.42 16.69 -5.50
CA LYS A 181 -4.35 15.64 -6.54
C LYS A 181 -5.75 15.18 -6.93
N ALA A 182 -6.63 14.97 -5.95
CA ALA A 182 -8.00 14.58 -6.18
C ALA A 182 -8.80 15.65 -6.94
N ALA A 183 -8.69 16.92 -6.56
CA ALA A 183 -9.34 18.02 -7.27
C ALA A 183 -8.87 18.13 -8.73
N ASN A 184 -7.57 17.96 -8.99
CA ASN A 184 -7.04 17.91 -10.35
C ASN A 184 -7.65 16.75 -11.15
N LEU A 185 -7.61 15.52 -10.61
CA LEU A 185 -8.14 14.33 -11.27
C LEU A 185 -9.65 14.40 -11.52
N LEU A 186 -10.41 15.03 -10.62
CA LEU A 186 -11.86 15.20 -10.74
C LEU A 186 -12.27 16.38 -11.66
N GLY A 187 -11.30 17.07 -12.25
CA GLY A 187 -11.52 18.21 -13.15
C GLY A 187 -11.96 19.50 -12.44
N MET A 188 -11.87 19.55 -11.10
CA MET A 188 -12.26 20.73 -10.32
C MET A 188 -11.23 21.85 -10.42
N GLY A 189 -9.96 21.53 -10.70
CA GLY A 189 -8.85 22.48 -10.65
C GLY A 189 -8.35 22.71 -9.22
N ILE A 190 -7.03 22.81 -9.06
CA ILE A 190 -6.40 22.89 -7.73
C ILE A 190 -6.67 24.22 -7.00
N ASP A 191 -6.91 25.31 -7.74
CA ASP A 191 -7.23 26.63 -7.18
C ASP A 191 -8.59 26.65 -6.47
N ASN A 192 -9.45 25.68 -6.76
CA ASN A 192 -10.74 25.51 -6.11
C ASN A 192 -10.65 24.63 -4.83
N VAL A 193 -9.44 24.30 -4.37
CA VAL A 193 -9.19 23.70 -3.06
C VAL A 193 -8.70 24.78 -2.10
N VAL A 194 -9.63 25.33 -1.32
CA VAL A 194 -9.38 26.44 -0.41
C VAL A 194 -8.83 25.91 0.91
N LYS A 195 -7.63 26.38 1.27
CA LYS A 195 -7.02 26.09 2.57
C LYS A 195 -7.62 27.00 3.65
N VAL A 196 -8.11 26.38 4.71
CA VAL A 196 -8.59 27.03 5.94
C VAL A 196 -7.43 27.07 6.93
N LYS A 197 -7.16 28.25 7.52
CA LYS A 197 -6.07 28.44 8.48
C LYS A 197 -6.27 27.56 9.72
N SER A 198 -5.19 26.95 10.20
CA SER A 198 -5.14 26.36 11.55
C SER A 198 -5.05 27.43 12.63
N ASP A 199 -5.29 27.03 13.88
CA ASP A 199 -5.04 27.83 15.08
C ASP A 199 -3.53 28.03 15.36
#